data_AF-A0A1A0KP27-F1
#
_entry.id   AF-A0A1A0KP27-F1
#
_cell.length_a   1.000
_cell.length_b   1.000
_cell.length_c   1.000
_cell.angle_alpha   90.00
_cell.angle_beta   90.00
_cell.angle_gamma   90.00
#
_symmetry.space_group_name_H-M   'P 1'
#
loop_
_entity.id
_entity.type
_entity.pdbx_description
1 polymer ?
#
loop_
_entity_poly.entity_id
_entity_poly.type
_entity_poly.pdbx_seq_one_letter_code
_entity_poly.pdbx_strand_id
1 'polypeptide(L)'
;MTSTAAAAFVLDEHERSALADLSSFPLLGAITGRRSRRFPVGGEIPSGELAFASSKPVQPLSDTERAIVLAAVTGVTGWNFGISHHPGYAPALPNYSGTATGRTFPSAAGFHTTEFFFTDDSGTYFLSSRDAEPHGELPEDGSASDTDIEAWLAETVGRYHKISDERIYLPREEPYLEGHNTWIANHPGSLLVIPIADLAQHFIANVAFFLQNGYGLYDDISGRAIPGGTDSSLRHAGDPFPLSFVEQYTLAEASAELITAAYNGHLVLGALGLGGWTFDGIDRLSILGASGDPAVPGLGFEVQTDDRWALPNPTGLPGVFETLSRPHVTDAAEAVARFTERKFGPGGPFHPDTPGPWSDNPRVRGSAARHDDDFVRLLTEQIAYVDDTFGKIPGTVPTVHILNYLQAQHIDTDFYDHHFGPGAYLATHRDHQRTWHR
;
A
#
# COMPACT_ATOMS: atom_id res chain seq x y z
N MET A 1 -19.49 21.79 -7.26
CA MET A 1 -20.05 20.79 -6.33
C MET A 1 -19.68 21.23 -4.93
N THR A 2 -20.68 21.56 -4.13
CA THR A 2 -20.50 22.03 -2.75
C THR A 2 -19.94 20.89 -1.91
N SER A 3 -18.68 21.01 -1.49
CA SER A 3 -18.06 20.17 -0.47
C SER A 3 -18.91 20.29 0.80
N THR A 4 -19.71 19.26 1.09
CA THR A 4 -20.21 19.03 2.45
C THR A 4 -18.98 18.82 3.31
N ALA A 5 -18.74 19.77 4.23
CA ALA A 5 -17.70 19.61 5.24
C ALA A 5 -17.89 18.25 5.91
N ALA A 6 -16.93 17.35 5.73
CA ALA A 6 -16.92 16.09 6.47
C ALA A 6 -17.01 16.44 7.96
N ALA A 7 -17.94 15.82 8.68
CA ALA A 7 -17.97 15.95 10.13
C ALA A 7 -16.59 15.57 10.68
N ALA A 8 -16.06 16.37 11.60
CA ALA A 8 -14.79 16.06 12.24
C ALA A 8 -14.92 14.67 12.90
N PHE A 9 -13.95 13.78 12.66
CA PHE A 9 -13.85 12.52 13.37
C PHE A 9 -13.56 12.83 14.84
N VAL A 10 -14.50 12.47 15.71
CA VAL A 10 -14.42 12.74 17.16
C VAL A 10 -14.88 11.50 17.87
N LEU A 11 -14.04 10.98 18.76
CA LEU A 11 -14.38 9.83 19.59
C LEU A 11 -15.23 10.27 20.78
N ASP A 12 -16.31 9.53 21.04
CA ASP A 12 -17.05 9.67 22.29
C ASP A 12 -16.28 9.07 23.49
N GLU A 13 -16.79 9.28 24.70
CA GLU A 13 -16.12 8.79 25.93
C GLU A 13 -16.01 7.26 25.98
N HIS A 14 -16.97 6.55 25.39
CA HIS A 14 -16.95 5.09 25.34
C HIS A 14 -15.86 4.60 24.39
N GLU A 15 -15.78 5.18 23.20
CA GLU A 15 -14.76 4.87 22.20
C GLU A 15 -13.36 5.23 22.69
N ARG A 16 -13.19 6.36 23.40
CA ARG A 16 -11.92 6.72 24.04
C ARG A 16 -11.49 5.69 25.07
N SER A 17 -12.42 5.18 25.89
CA SER A 17 -12.13 4.11 26.84
C SER A 17 -11.73 2.82 26.14
N ALA A 18 -12.43 2.43 25.05
CA ALA A 18 -12.10 1.25 24.27
C ALA A 18 -10.73 1.39 23.58
N LEU A 19 -10.39 2.58 23.10
CA LEU A 19 -9.09 2.90 22.51
C LEU A 19 -7.96 2.82 23.54
N ALA A 20 -8.19 3.24 24.79
CA ALA A 20 -7.21 3.11 25.88
C ALA A 20 -6.93 1.64 26.22
N ASP A 21 -7.97 0.79 26.24
CA ASP A 21 -7.82 -0.65 26.41
C ASP A 21 -7.05 -1.28 25.25
N LEU A 22 -7.36 -0.89 24.00
CA LEU A 22 -6.64 -1.33 22.81
C LEU A 22 -5.16 -0.95 22.87
N SER A 23 -4.85 0.28 23.30
CA SER A 23 -3.47 0.79 23.42
C SER A 23 -2.65 0.03 24.46
N SER A 24 -3.33 -0.63 25.41
CA SER A 24 -2.72 -1.48 26.43
C SER A 24 -2.62 -2.95 26.01
N PHE A 25 -3.11 -3.32 24.81
CA PHE A 25 -3.09 -4.70 24.34
C PHE A 25 -1.64 -5.14 24.02
N PRO A 26 -1.13 -6.24 24.61
CA PRO A 26 0.27 -6.62 24.44
C PRO A 26 0.60 -7.00 22.99
N LEU A 27 1.66 -6.42 22.42
CA LEU A 27 2.15 -6.77 21.07
C LEU A 27 2.41 -8.28 20.91
N LEU A 28 3.02 -8.93 21.90
CA LEU A 28 3.23 -10.39 21.87
C LEU A 28 1.90 -11.15 21.90
N GLY A 29 0.87 -10.60 22.54
CA GLY A 29 -0.50 -11.13 22.50
C GLY A 29 -1.11 -11.03 21.11
N ALA A 30 -0.90 -9.91 20.40
CA ALA A 30 -1.35 -9.74 19.02
C ALA A 30 -0.68 -10.77 18.10
N ILE A 31 0.64 -10.92 18.20
CA ILE A 31 1.41 -11.86 17.37
C ILE A 31 0.99 -13.32 17.66
N THR A 32 0.94 -13.73 18.92
CA THR A 32 0.65 -15.13 19.29
C THR A 32 -0.82 -15.51 19.12
N GLY A 33 -1.74 -14.55 19.33
CA GLY A 33 -3.19 -14.72 19.23
C GLY A 33 -3.77 -14.55 17.81
N ARG A 34 -2.96 -14.07 16.85
CA ARG A 34 -3.36 -13.86 15.46
C ARG A 34 -3.80 -15.17 14.79
N ARG A 35 -5.01 -15.21 14.23
CA ARG A 35 -5.54 -16.32 13.44
C ARG A 35 -6.46 -15.75 12.35
N SER A 36 -6.56 -16.45 11.23
CA SER A 36 -7.55 -16.15 10.19
C SER A 36 -8.93 -16.59 10.67
N ARG A 37 -9.73 -15.67 11.20
CA ARG A 37 -11.08 -15.94 11.69
C ARG A 37 -12.09 -15.47 10.64
N ARG A 38 -12.50 -16.41 9.79
CA ARG A 38 -13.19 -16.12 8.53
C ARG A 38 -14.72 -16.11 8.61
N PHE A 39 -15.34 -16.62 9.67
CA PHE A 39 -16.80 -16.75 9.72
C PHE A 39 -17.44 -15.48 10.31
N PRO A 40 -18.12 -14.63 9.53
CA PRO A 40 -18.70 -13.38 9.99
C PRO A 40 -20.09 -13.61 10.60
N VAL A 41 -20.55 -12.60 11.34
CA VAL A 41 -22.00 -12.44 11.55
C VAL A 41 -22.70 -12.27 10.20
N GLY A 42 -23.90 -12.85 10.07
CA GLY A 42 -24.67 -12.91 8.83
C GLY A 42 -24.12 -13.85 7.76
N GLY A 43 -23.02 -14.57 8.02
CA GLY A 43 -22.43 -15.53 7.08
C GLY A 43 -23.13 -16.89 7.09
N GLU A 44 -22.94 -17.64 6.00
CA GLU A 44 -23.46 -19.00 5.84
C GLU A 44 -22.42 -19.92 5.16
N ILE A 45 -22.20 -21.09 5.75
CA ILE A 45 -21.59 -22.25 5.09
C ILE A 45 -22.73 -23.26 4.82
N PRO A 46 -23.08 -23.52 3.55
CA PRO A 46 -24.35 -24.17 3.21
C PRO A 46 -24.38 -25.68 3.48
N SER A 47 -23.23 -26.35 3.57
CA SER A 47 -23.16 -27.81 3.74
C SER A 47 -21.81 -28.29 4.27
N GLY A 48 -21.75 -29.58 4.64
CA GLY A 48 -20.57 -30.25 5.20
C GLY A 48 -20.49 -30.19 6.72
N GLU A 49 -19.40 -30.72 7.28
CA GLU A 49 -19.20 -30.81 8.75
C GLU A 49 -19.13 -29.43 9.42
N LEU A 50 -18.73 -28.39 8.68
CA LEU A 50 -18.68 -27.01 9.16
C LEU A 50 -19.89 -26.18 8.72
N ALA A 51 -20.98 -26.83 8.26
CA ALA A 51 -22.21 -26.12 7.92
C ALA A 51 -22.71 -25.30 9.10
N PHE A 52 -23.02 -24.03 8.85
CA PHE A 52 -23.51 -23.11 9.86
C PHE A 52 -24.12 -21.89 9.18
N ALA A 53 -25.27 -21.45 9.66
CA ALA A 53 -25.89 -20.20 9.26
C ALA A 53 -25.96 -19.29 10.48
N SER A 54 -25.32 -18.13 10.42
CA SER A 54 -25.38 -17.14 11.50
C SER A 54 -26.81 -16.70 11.76
N SER A 55 -27.26 -16.76 13.00
CA SER A 55 -28.54 -16.16 13.42
C SER A 55 -28.44 -14.65 13.66
N LYS A 56 -27.23 -14.09 13.66
CA LYS A 56 -26.94 -12.67 13.85
C LYS A 56 -27.03 -11.94 12.50
N PRO A 57 -27.56 -10.70 12.45
CA PRO A 57 -27.59 -9.91 11.23
C PRO A 57 -26.18 -9.52 10.79
N VAL A 58 -26.02 -9.20 9.51
CA VAL A 58 -24.80 -8.56 8.99
C VAL A 58 -24.58 -7.24 9.73
N GLN A 59 -23.35 -7.01 10.21
CA GLN A 59 -22.94 -5.79 10.92
C GLN A 59 -21.68 -5.21 10.28
N PRO A 60 -21.76 -4.03 9.62
CA PRO A 60 -20.60 -3.27 9.18
C PRO A 60 -19.71 -2.86 10.34
N LEU A 61 -18.42 -2.66 10.08
CA LEU A 61 -17.52 -1.96 11.02
C LEU A 61 -18.06 -0.55 11.29
N SER A 62 -17.93 -0.10 12.54
CA SER A 62 -18.09 1.30 12.92
C SER A 62 -17.01 2.18 12.28
N ASP A 63 -17.25 3.49 12.25
CA ASP A 63 -16.26 4.45 11.75
C ASP A 63 -14.95 4.39 12.55
N THR A 64 -15.02 4.19 13.87
CA THR A 64 -13.85 4.07 14.75
C THR A 64 -13.05 2.80 14.47
N GLU A 65 -13.70 1.64 14.32
CA GLU A 65 -13.00 0.39 13.98
C GLU A 65 -12.33 0.48 12.61
N ARG A 66 -13.04 1.04 11.62
CA ARG A 66 -12.51 1.29 10.29
C ARG A 66 -11.30 2.21 10.33
N ALA A 67 -11.38 3.31 11.09
CA ALA A 67 -10.28 4.25 11.27
C ALA A 67 -9.04 3.57 11.84
N ILE A 68 -9.20 2.77 12.90
CA ILE A 68 -8.10 2.05 13.54
C ILE A 68 -7.45 1.04 12.59
N VAL A 69 -8.23 0.23 11.88
CA VAL A 69 -7.70 -0.75 10.93
C VAL A 69 -6.96 -0.04 9.79
N LEU A 70 -7.53 0.99 9.20
CA LEU A 70 -6.91 1.72 8.10
C LEU A 70 -5.65 2.46 8.56
N ALA A 71 -5.65 3.11 9.72
CA ALA A 71 -4.46 3.76 10.26
C ALA A 71 -3.32 2.75 10.51
N ALA A 72 -3.60 1.55 11.01
CA ALA A 72 -2.59 0.51 11.16
C ALA A 72 -1.99 0.05 9.82
N VAL A 73 -2.81 -0.06 8.77
CA VAL A 73 -2.38 -0.50 7.43
C VAL A 73 -1.63 0.60 6.69
N THR A 74 -2.11 1.85 6.76
CA THR A 74 -1.65 2.93 5.86
C THR A 74 -0.81 3.99 6.57
N GLY A 75 -0.80 4.01 7.90
CA GLY A 75 -0.47 5.17 8.69
C GLY A 75 0.92 5.76 8.48
N VAL A 76 0.99 7.07 8.69
CA VAL A 76 2.23 7.86 8.74
C VAL A 76 2.71 7.87 10.18
N THR A 77 4.00 7.64 10.41
CA THR A 77 4.58 7.43 11.76
C THR A 77 5.61 8.50 12.16
N GLY A 78 5.71 9.57 11.38
CA GLY A 78 6.70 10.64 11.59
C GLY A 78 7.53 10.90 10.34
N TRP A 79 8.60 11.68 10.49
CA TRP A 79 9.59 11.88 9.43
C TRP A 79 10.61 10.73 9.43
N ASN A 80 10.97 10.21 8.25
CA ASN A 80 12.00 9.17 8.18
C ASN A 80 13.41 9.77 8.36
N PHE A 81 14.33 8.97 8.92
CA PHE A 81 15.71 9.39 9.20
C PHE A 81 16.66 9.28 7.99
N GLY A 82 16.13 8.89 6.82
CA GLY A 82 16.91 8.64 5.60
C GLY A 82 17.98 7.55 5.73
N ILE A 83 18.68 7.29 4.62
CA ILE A 83 19.89 6.47 4.62
C ILE A 83 21.07 7.39 4.91
N SER A 84 21.63 7.33 6.12
CA SER A 84 22.57 8.35 6.60
C SER A 84 23.98 8.24 6.04
N HIS A 85 24.35 7.12 5.40
CA HIS A 85 25.73 6.91 4.95
C HIS A 85 25.83 6.04 3.68
N HIS A 86 26.61 6.52 2.72
CA HIS A 86 27.14 5.74 1.61
C HIS A 86 28.50 6.34 1.20
N PRO A 87 29.62 5.58 1.22
CA PRO A 87 30.95 6.13 0.93
C PRO A 87 31.06 6.81 -0.45
N GLY A 88 30.38 6.27 -1.46
CA GLY A 88 30.34 6.83 -2.81
C GLY A 88 29.55 8.15 -2.95
N TYR A 89 28.80 8.56 -1.92
CA TYR A 89 28.13 9.87 -1.90
C TYR A 89 28.94 10.92 -1.15
N ALA A 90 29.93 10.53 -0.33
CA ALA A 90 30.58 11.46 0.57
C ALA A 90 31.20 12.66 -0.18
N PRO A 91 30.97 13.91 0.27
CA PRO A 91 30.33 14.31 1.54
C PRO A 91 28.80 14.52 1.48
N ALA A 92 28.14 14.25 0.36
CA ALA A 92 26.70 14.45 0.18
C ALA A 92 25.85 13.39 0.90
N LEU A 93 24.59 13.74 1.20
CA LEU A 93 23.61 12.79 1.73
C LEU A 93 23.13 11.83 0.61
N PRO A 94 23.02 10.51 0.88
CA PRO A 94 22.41 9.55 -0.03
C PRO A 94 20.97 9.94 -0.41
N ASN A 95 20.68 9.96 -1.70
CA ASN A 95 19.43 10.47 -2.26
C ASN A 95 18.45 9.36 -2.69
N TYR A 96 18.48 8.19 -2.05
CA TYR A 96 17.71 7.02 -2.51
C TYR A 96 16.19 7.15 -2.28
N SER A 97 15.78 7.65 -1.11
CA SER A 97 14.38 7.65 -0.69
C SER A 97 13.45 8.44 -1.63
N GLY A 98 12.22 7.96 -1.77
CA GLY A 98 11.16 8.53 -2.61
C GLY A 98 10.11 9.35 -1.85
N THR A 99 10.21 9.38 -0.51
CA THR A 99 9.36 10.18 0.38
C THR A 99 10.15 10.63 1.62
N ALA A 100 9.73 11.75 2.21
CA ALA A 100 10.26 12.29 3.46
C ALA A 100 9.68 11.62 4.71
N THR A 101 8.55 10.94 4.57
CA THR A 101 7.74 10.45 5.69
C THR A 101 8.02 8.98 5.99
N GLY A 102 7.85 8.62 7.26
CA GLY A 102 7.87 7.25 7.76
C GLY A 102 6.46 6.68 7.76
N ARG A 103 6.37 5.36 7.56
CA ARG A 103 5.09 4.63 7.48
C ARG A 103 5.09 3.44 8.43
N THR A 104 3.91 2.88 8.69
CA THR A 104 3.77 1.69 9.58
C THR A 104 4.46 0.45 9.03
N PHE A 105 4.79 0.42 7.74
CA PHE A 105 5.49 -0.67 7.07
C PHE A 105 6.77 -0.18 6.39
N PRO A 106 7.76 -1.06 6.17
CA PRO A 106 9.04 -0.71 5.55
C PRO A 106 8.91 -0.58 4.03
N SER A 107 9.93 -0.01 3.40
CA SER A 107 10.08 0.06 1.94
C SER A 107 11.54 -0.05 1.53
N ALA A 108 11.77 -0.63 0.35
CA ALA A 108 13.08 -0.66 -0.29
C ALA A 108 13.64 0.76 -0.44
N ALA A 109 14.77 1.02 0.21
CA ALA A 109 15.44 2.32 0.25
C ALA A 109 14.55 3.54 0.59
N GLY A 110 13.36 3.32 1.17
CA GLY A 110 12.36 4.35 1.41
C GLY A 110 11.66 4.87 0.15
N PHE A 111 11.46 4.04 -0.89
CA PHE A 111 10.73 4.42 -2.11
C PHE A 111 9.25 4.71 -1.85
N HIS A 112 8.61 3.87 -1.03
CA HIS A 112 7.20 3.93 -0.62
C HIS A 112 6.25 4.24 -1.78
N THR A 113 6.16 3.35 -2.77
CA THR A 113 5.27 3.54 -3.94
C THR A 113 3.87 2.94 -3.73
N THR A 114 3.58 2.46 -2.52
CA THR A 114 2.30 1.85 -2.14
C THR A 114 1.24 2.88 -1.73
N GLU A 115 0.03 2.75 -2.28
CA GLU A 115 -1.19 3.44 -1.86
C GLU A 115 -2.32 2.44 -1.58
N PHE A 116 -3.49 2.94 -1.15
CA PHE A 116 -4.56 2.09 -0.65
C PHE A 116 -5.89 2.48 -1.25
N PHE A 117 -6.63 1.46 -1.68
CA PHE A 117 -8.07 1.56 -1.81
C PHE A 117 -8.70 0.76 -0.69
N PHE A 118 -9.93 1.08 -0.34
CA PHE A 118 -10.73 0.21 0.50
C PHE A 118 -12.21 0.28 0.11
N THR A 119 -12.95 -0.77 0.44
CA THR A 119 -14.38 -0.83 0.20
C THR A 119 -15.11 -1.50 1.35
N ASP A 120 -16.27 -0.97 1.68
CA ASP A 120 -17.19 -1.47 2.69
C ASP A 120 -18.63 -1.16 2.26
N ASP A 121 -19.60 -1.34 3.17
CA ASP A 121 -21.02 -1.10 2.88
C ASP A 121 -21.37 0.38 2.61
N SER A 122 -20.47 1.31 2.93
CA SER A 122 -20.64 2.75 2.70
C SER A 122 -20.10 3.21 1.35
N GLY A 123 -19.27 2.41 0.68
CA GLY A 123 -18.79 2.69 -0.67
C GLY A 123 -17.37 2.19 -0.94
N THR A 124 -16.73 2.83 -1.93
CA THR A 124 -15.33 2.58 -2.30
C THR A 124 -14.54 3.88 -2.20
N TYR A 125 -13.33 3.77 -1.67
CA TYR A 125 -12.50 4.90 -1.27
C TYR A 125 -11.06 4.71 -1.73
N PHE A 126 -10.40 5.82 -2.03
CA PHE A 126 -8.95 5.94 -2.12
C PHE A 126 -8.41 6.59 -0.83
N LEU A 127 -7.26 6.11 -0.36
CA LEU A 127 -6.57 6.60 0.82
C LEU A 127 -5.09 6.74 0.50
N SER A 128 -4.70 7.96 0.10
CA SER A 128 -3.28 8.27 -0.07
C SER A 128 -2.62 8.53 1.28
N SER A 129 -1.45 7.95 1.46
CA SER A 129 -0.59 8.17 2.64
C SER A 129 0.89 8.30 2.30
N ARG A 130 1.24 8.07 1.03
CA ARG A 130 2.61 8.15 0.50
C ARG A 130 3.27 9.53 0.69
N ASP A 131 2.49 10.60 0.50
CA ASP A 131 2.97 11.99 0.57
C ASP A 131 2.32 12.79 1.71
N ALA A 132 1.60 12.11 2.61
CA ALA A 132 0.91 12.80 3.68
C ALA A 132 1.89 13.24 4.77
N GLU A 133 1.79 14.51 5.19
CA GLU A 133 2.60 15.05 6.27
C GLU A 133 2.31 14.32 7.59
N PRO A 134 3.33 14.02 8.42
CA PRO A 134 3.13 13.40 9.72
C PRO A 134 2.47 14.35 10.73
N HIS A 135 1.60 13.79 11.58
CA HIS A 135 1.11 14.49 12.76
C HIS A 135 2.20 14.64 13.83
N GLY A 136 2.36 15.84 14.36
CA GLY A 136 3.14 16.11 15.57
C GLY A 136 4.65 15.90 15.41
N GLU A 137 5.38 16.33 16.44
CA GLU A 137 6.80 16.05 16.57
C GLU A 137 7.00 14.72 17.31
N LEU A 138 8.16 14.07 17.13
CA LEU A 138 8.52 12.93 17.96
C LEU A 138 8.52 13.37 19.44
N PRO A 139 7.91 12.61 20.37
CA PRO A 139 7.92 12.96 21.79
C PRO A 139 9.34 13.21 22.30
N GLU A 140 9.57 14.30 23.02
CA GLU A 140 10.91 14.70 23.50
C GLU A 140 11.57 13.65 24.40
N ASP A 141 10.78 12.82 25.08
CA ASP A 141 11.25 11.75 25.96
C ASP A 141 11.40 10.38 25.26
N GLY A 142 11.07 10.32 23.96
CA GLY A 142 11.12 9.10 23.16
C GLY A 142 10.08 8.05 23.55
N SER A 143 9.09 8.40 24.37
CA SER A 143 8.03 7.46 24.77
C SER A 143 7.03 7.26 23.62
N ALA A 144 6.80 6.01 23.24
CA ALA A 144 5.74 5.69 22.28
C ALA A 144 4.33 5.99 22.84
N SER A 145 4.20 6.09 24.17
CA SER A 145 2.94 6.29 24.90
C SER A 145 2.34 7.70 24.80
N ASP A 146 3.11 8.69 24.32
CA ASP A 146 2.64 10.07 24.17
C ASP A 146 2.16 10.40 22.74
N THR A 147 2.00 9.38 21.90
CA THR A 147 1.39 9.58 20.57
C THR A 147 -0.09 9.87 20.74
N ASP A 148 -0.56 11.01 20.22
CA ASP A 148 -1.99 11.31 20.15
C ASP A 148 -2.65 10.41 19.11
N ILE A 149 -3.07 9.21 19.56
CA ILE A 149 -3.68 8.19 18.70
C ILE A 149 -4.97 8.74 18.09
N GLU A 150 -5.76 9.53 18.82
CA GLU A 150 -7.00 10.09 18.27
C GLU A 150 -6.72 11.05 17.12
N ALA A 151 -5.73 11.94 17.26
CA ALA A 151 -5.32 12.82 16.17
C ALA A 151 -4.81 12.02 14.96
N TRP A 152 -4.01 10.98 15.19
CA TRP A 152 -3.52 10.08 14.12
C TRP A 152 -4.65 9.36 13.37
N LEU A 153 -5.71 8.94 14.09
CA LEU A 153 -6.92 8.39 13.48
C LEU A 153 -7.68 9.46 12.69
N ALA A 154 -7.87 10.66 13.26
CA ALA A 154 -8.58 11.77 12.62
C ALA A 154 -7.91 12.21 11.31
N GLU A 155 -6.58 12.27 11.26
CA GLU A 155 -5.85 12.54 10.01
C GLU A 155 -6.05 11.45 8.97
N THR A 156 -6.05 10.18 9.40
CA THR A 156 -6.29 9.07 8.48
C THR A 156 -7.68 9.16 7.88
N VAL A 157 -8.70 9.44 8.70
CA VAL A 157 -10.08 9.67 8.24
C VAL A 157 -10.19 10.89 7.32
N GLY A 158 -9.48 11.98 7.64
CA GLY A 158 -9.46 13.20 6.84
C GLY A 158 -8.92 13.01 5.42
N ARG A 159 -8.19 11.91 5.16
CA ARG A 159 -7.64 11.54 3.84
C ARG A 159 -8.54 10.58 3.05
N TYR A 160 -9.71 10.19 3.57
CA TYR A 160 -10.63 9.33 2.83
C TYR A 160 -11.20 10.08 1.63
N HIS A 161 -10.83 9.63 0.43
CA HIS A 161 -11.39 10.12 -0.82
C HIS A 161 -12.40 9.11 -1.34
N LYS A 162 -13.69 9.38 -1.13
CA LYS A 162 -14.76 8.52 -1.68
C LYS A 162 -14.79 8.62 -3.21
N ILE A 163 -14.67 7.48 -3.88
CA ILE A 163 -14.70 7.40 -5.36
C ILE A 163 -15.96 6.72 -5.89
N SER A 164 -16.70 5.99 -5.05
CA SER A 164 -18.01 5.42 -5.37
C SER A 164 -18.86 5.28 -4.11
N ASP A 165 -20.18 5.41 -4.25
CA ASP A 165 -21.17 5.12 -3.20
C ASP A 165 -21.43 3.63 -3.02
N GLU A 166 -20.88 2.79 -3.89
CA GLU A 166 -21.10 1.35 -3.88
C GLU A 166 -19.86 0.58 -3.46
N ARG A 167 -20.09 -0.57 -2.82
CA ARG A 167 -19.06 -1.59 -2.58
C ARG A 167 -18.58 -2.12 -3.94
N ILE A 168 -17.27 -2.38 -4.09
CA ILE A 168 -16.76 -3.03 -5.31
C ILE A 168 -17.52 -4.35 -5.54
N TYR A 169 -18.12 -4.49 -6.71
CA TYR A 169 -18.80 -5.71 -7.10
C TYR A 169 -17.85 -6.68 -7.79
N LEU A 170 -17.90 -7.95 -7.35
CA LEU A 170 -17.25 -9.07 -8.00
C LEU A 170 -18.22 -10.27 -7.98
N PRO A 171 -18.41 -10.98 -9.11
CA PRO A 171 -19.16 -12.22 -9.12
C PRO A 171 -18.58 -13.25 -8.12
N ARG A 172 -19.46 -14.00 -7.45
CA ARG A 172 -19.07 -15.03 -6.47
C ARG A 172 -18.68 -16.35 -7.14
N GLU A 173 -17.79 -16.28 -8.13
CA GLU A 173 -17.35 -17.42 -8.94
C GLU A 173 -15.93 -17.21 -9.50
N GLU A 174 -15.32 -18.28 -9.99
CA GLU A 174 -14.07 -18.18 -10.75
C GLU A 174 -14.35 -17.58 -12.14
N PRO A 175 -13.44 -16.75 -12.70
CA PRO A 175 -12.10 -16.47 -12.21
C PRO A 175 -11.98 -15.28 -11.24
N TYR A 176 -13.09 -14.60 -10.90
CA TYR A 176 -13.07 -13.36 -10.10
C TYR A 176 -12.63 -13.58 -8.65
N LEU A 177 -13.08 -14.68 -8.05
CA LEU A 177 -12.70 -15.12 -6.71
C LEU A 177 -12.23 -16.56 -6.80
N GLU A 178 -11.12 -16.87 -6.14
CA GLU A 178 -10.69 -18.26 -5.98
C GLU A 178 -11.79 -19.07 -5.27
N GLY A 179 -11.98 -20.33 -5.65
CA GLY A 179 -13.11 -21.15 -5.20
C GLY A 179 -13.35 -21.14 -3.68
N HIS A 180 -12.29 -21.12 -2.87
CA HIS A 180 -12.38 -21.11 -1.41
C HIS A 180 -12.77 -19.75 -0.78
N ASN A 181 -12.80 -18.69 -1.59
CA ASN A 181 -13.16 -17.32 -1.22
C ASN A 181 -14.54 -16.89 -1.76
N THR A 182 -15.13 -17.62 -2.70
CA THR A 182 -16.43 -17.31 -3.32
C THR A 182 -17.55 -17.04 -2.30
N TRP A 183 -17.56 -17.80 -1.20
CA TRP A 183 -18.56 -17.64 -0.14
C TRP A 183 -18.34 -16.40 0.74
N ILE A 184 -17.14 -15.80 0.79
CA ILE A 184 -16.79 -14.89 1.90
C ILE A 184 -15.90 -13.69 1.60
N ALA A 185 -15.14 -13.68 0.51
CA ALA A 185 -14.36 -12.49 0.15
C ALA A 185 -15.30 -11.32 -0.16
N ASN A 186 -14.97 -10.14 0.35
CA ASN A 186 -15.76 -8.91 0.23
C ASN A 186 -17.24 -9.10 0.64
N HIS A 187 -17.49 -9.88 1.70
CA HIS A 187 -18.83 -10.13 2.25
C HIS A 187 -19.48 -8.83 2.77
N PRO A 188 -20.81 -8.66 2.66
CA PRO A 188 -21.51 -7.55 3.33
C PRO A 188 -21.14 -7.45 4.82
N GLY A 189 -21.00 -6.24 5.34
CA GLY A 189 -20.53 -5.98 6.70
C GLY A 189 -19.00 -6.05 6.89
N SER A 190 -18.24 -6.47 5.88
CA SER A 190 -16.77 -6.48 5.96
C SER A 190 -16.14 -5.21 5.40
N LEU A 191 -14.98 -4.85 5.93
CA LEU A 191 -14.05 -3.90 5.31
C LEU A 191 -13.02 -4.71 4.51
N LEU A 192 -12.85 -4.37 3.22
CA LEU A 192 -11.78 -4.90 2.38
C LEU A 192 -10.78 -3.78 2.08
N VAL A 193 -9.56 -3.93 2.57
CA VAL A 193 -8.43 -3.04 2.27
C VAL A 193 -7.61 -3.63 1.13
N ILE A 194 -7.28 -2.78 0.16
CA ILE A 194 -6.63 -3.12 -1.11
C ILE A 194 -5.34 -2.28 -1.23
N PRO A 195 -4.22 -2.74 -0.65
CA PRO A 195 -2.90 -2.17 -0.92
C PRO A 195 -2.53 -2.34 -2.40
N ILE A 196 -2.07 -1.26 -3.04
CA ILE A 196 -1.63 -1.27 -4.45
C ILE A 196 -0.25 -0.61 -4.55
N ALA A 197 0.63 -1.16 -5.38
CA ALA A 197 1.94 -0.58 -5.65
C ALA A 197 2.01 0.03 -7.06
N ASP A 198 2.55 1.24 -7.16
CA ASP A 198 3.01 1.82 -8.43
C ASP A 198 4.37 1.22 -8.79
N LEU A 199 4.37 0.18 -9.66
CA LEU A 199 5.61 -0.46 -10.11
C LEU A 199 6.32 0.35 -11.19
N ALA A 200 5.66 1.25 -11.92
CA ALA A 200 6.35 2.14 -12.85
C ALA A 200 7.28 3.09 -12.08
N GLN A 201 6.77 3.76 -11.05
CA GLN A 201 7.59 4.61 -10.19
C GLN A 201 8.65 3.79 -9.44
N HIS A 202 8.28 2.59 -8.92
CA HIS A 202 9.23 1.74 -8.21
C HIS A 202 10.37 1.27 -9.12
N PHE A 203 10.07 0.96 -10.37
CA PHE A 203 11.07 0.58 -11.37
C PHE A 203 11.99 1.74 -11.72
N ILE A 204 11.46 2.94 -11.97
CA ILE A 204 12.29 4.14 -12.16
C ILE A 204 13.19 4.36 -10.94
N ALA A 205 12.67 4.17 -9.73
CA ALA A 205 13.44 4.27 -8.49
C ALA A 205 14.56 3.22 -8.41
N ASN A 206 14.30 1.99 -8.86
CA ASN A 206 15.32 0.94 -8.92
C ASN A 206 16.38 1.21 -9.99
N VAL A 207 16.01 1.61 -11.21
CA VAL A 207 16.99 2.00 -12.25
C VAL A 207 17.85 3.16 -11.75
N ALA A 208 17.23 4.16 -11.10
CA ALA A 208 17.96 5.25 -10.47
C ALA A 208 18.90 4.76 -9.37
N PHE A 209 18.47 3.83 -8.52
CA PHE A 209 19.28 3.23 -7.47
C PHE A 209 20.51 2.51 -8.05
N PHE A 210 20.35 1.70 -9.10
CA PHE A 210 21.47 1.02 -9.76
C PHE A 210 22.45 2.03 -10.39
N LEU A 211 21.94 3.04 -11.10
CA LEU A 211 22.74 4.11 -11.70
C LEU A 211 23.54 4.89 -10.65
N GLN A 212 22.92 5.25 -9.54
CA GLN A 212 23.56 5.91 -8.39
C GLN A 212 24.69 5.06 -7.80
N ASN A 213 24.52 3.74 -7.84
CA ASN A 213 25.51 2.76 -7.45
C ASN A 213 26.47 2.37 -8.59
N GLY A 214 26.46 3.10 -9.70
CA GLY A 214 27.41 2.99 -10.80
C GLY A 214 27.16 1.84 -11.75
N TYR A 215 25.96 1.28 -11.77
CA TYR A 215 25.54 0.19 -12.66
C TYR A 215 24.48 0.67 -13.66
N GLY A 216 24.59 0.23 -14.91
CA GLY A 216 23.52 0.33 -15.89
C GLY A 216 22.80 -1.00 -16.08
N LEU A 217 21.88 -1.07 -17.03
CA LEU A 217 21.09 -2.27 -17.34
C LEU A 217 21.45 -2.89 -18.68
N TYR A 218 21.15 -4.18 -18.81
CA TYR A 218 21.24 -4.97 -20.05
C TYR A 218 19.96 -5.76 -20.25
N ASP A 219 19.44 -5.80 -21.48
CA ASP A 219 18.24 -6.55 -21.81
C ASP A 219 18.62 -8.00 -22.10
N ASP A 220 18.60 -8.82 -21.06
CA ASP A 220 18.84 -10.26 -21.12
C ASP A 220 17.66 -11.05 -21.71
N ILE A 221 16.48 -10.44 -21.79
CA ILE A 221 15.27 -11.07 -22.34
C ILE A 221 15.36 -11.10 -23.87
N SER A 222 15.78 -9.99 -24.48
CA SER A 222 15.96 -9.88 -25.93
C SER A 222 17.42 -10.07 -26.38
N GLY A 223 18.35 -10.17 -25.43
CA GLY A 223 19.79 -10.27 -25.69
C GLY A 223 20.40 -9.00 -26.28
N ARG A 224 19.92 -7.81 -25.87
CA ARG A 224 20.26 -6.51 -26.47
C ARG A 224 20.89 -5.56 -25.46
N ALA A 225 21.78 -4.69 -25.96
CA ALA A 225 22.30 -3.60 -25.16
C ALA A 225 21.20 -2.54 -24.95
N ILE A 226 21.12 -2.01 -23.73
CA ILE A 226 20.26 -0.87 -23.40
C ILE A 226 21.11 0.41 -23.52
N PRO A 227 20.63 1.45 -24.23
CA PRO A 227 21.28 2.77 -24.26
C PRO A 227 21.63 3.27 -22.85
N GLY A 228 22.83 3.81 -22.68
CA GLY A 228 23.37 4.24 -21.37
C GLY A 228 23.78 3.10 -20.42
N GLY A 229 23.41 1.85 -20.68
CA GLY A 229 23.67 0.71 -19.78
C GLY A 229 25.15 0.39 -19.55
N THR A 230 26.01 0.73 -20.52
CA THR A 230 27.47 0.56 -20.44
C THR A 230 28.22 1.88 -20.63
N ASP A 231 27.60 3.02 -20.25
CA ASP A 231 28.25 4.33 -20.35
C ASP A 231 29.54 4.36 -19.52
N SER A 232 30.61 4.87 -20.12
CA SER A 232 31.94 4.95 -19.48
C SER A 232 31.98 5.82 -18.22
N SER A 233 30.99 6.68 -17.97
CA SER A 233 30.87 7.44 -16.73
C SER A 233 30.50 6.54 -15.53
N LEU A 234 29.94 5.36 -15.77
CA LEU A 234 29.54 4.41 -14.75
C LEU A 234 30.75 3.62 -14.22
N ARG A 235 30.87 3.55 -12.88
CA ARG A 235 31.94 2.79 -12.19
C ARG A 235 31.97 1.31 -12.60
N HIS A 236 30.83 0.74 -12.92
CA HIS A 236 30.66 -0.66 -13.29
C HIS A 236 30.14 -0.83 -14.73
N ALA A 237 30.54 0.05 -15.65
CA ALA A 237 30.11 0.05 -17.06
C ALA A 237 30.29 -1.30 -17.80
N GLY A 238 31.23 -2.14 -17.36
CA GLY A 238 31.50 -3.45 -17.96
C GLY A 238 30.64 -4.61 -17.42
N ASP A 239 29.78 -4.35 -16.43
CA ASP A 239 28.97 -5.37 -15.75
C ASP A 239 27.54 -4.85 -15.48
N PRO A 240 26.76 -4.56 -16.54
CA PRO A 240 25.39 -4.09 -16.39
C PRO A 240 24.47 -5.18 -15.81
N PHE A 241 23.50 -4.77 -14.99
CA PHE A 241 22.54 -5.71 -14.40
C PHE A 241 21.51 -6.19 -15.43
N PRO A 242 21.10 -7.47 -15.40
CA PRO A 242 20.01 -7.98 -16.24
C PRO A 242 18.68 -7.28 -15.94
N LEU A 243 17.97 -6.83 -16.98
CA LEU A 243 16.66 -6.21 -16.88
C LEU A 243 15.65 -7.12 -16.18
N SER A 244 15.64 -8.42 -16.53
CA SER A 244 14.74 -9.39 -15.90
C SER A 244 14.93 -9.45 -14.38
N PHE A 245 16.17 -9.35 -13.90
CA PHE A 245 16.48 -9.31 -12.47
C PHE A 245 15.92 -8.05 -11.83
N VAL A 246 16.18 -6.87 -12.40
CA VAL A 246 15.73 -5.59 -11.82
C VAL A 246 14.21 -5.49 -11.76
N GLU A 247 13.50 -6.01 -12.76
CA GLU A 247 12.03 -6.03 -12.76
C GLU A 247 11.44 -7.01 -11.74
N GLN A 248 12.01 -8.22 -11.61
CA GLN A 248 11.59 -9.17 -10.57
C GLN A 248 11.90 -8.62 -9.18
N TYR A 249 13.02 -7.93 -9.02
CA TYR A 249 13.41 -7.28 -7.78
C TYR A 249 12.42 -6.16 -7.42
N THR A 250 12.03 -5.33 -8.39
CA THR A 250 10.98 -4.31 -8.24
C THR A 250 9.65 -4.91 -7.76
N LEU A 251 9.23 -6.03 -8.38
CA LEU A 251 8.01 -6.73 -7.97
C LEU A 251 8.11 -7.29 -6.54
N ALA A 252 9.25 -7.87 -6.18
CA ALA A 252 9.48 -8.46 -4.87
C ALA A 252 9.51 -7.40 -3.75
N GLU A 253 10.18 -6.26 -3.99
CA GLU A 253 10.25 -5.15 -3.05
C GLU A 253 8.89 -4.53 -2.80
N ALA A 254 8.13 -4.25 -3.87
CA ALA A 254 6.76 -3.78 -3.74
C ALA A 254 5.86 -4.79 -3.01
N SER A 255 5.99 -6.08 -3.32
CA SER A 255 5.24 -7.14 -2.62
C SER A 255 5.51 -7.14 -1.12
N ALA A 256 6.76 -6.88 -0.70
CA ALA A 256 7.14 -6.76 0.70
C ALA A 256 6.46 -5.57 1.39
N GLU A 257 6.28 -4.44 0.69
CA GLU A 257 5.48 -3.31 1.19
C GLU A 257 4.02 -3.72 1.41
N LEU A 258 3.38 -4.30 0.38
CA LEU A 258 1.95 -4.63 0.40
C LEU A 258 1.61 -5.60 1.54
N ILE A 259 2.37 -6.69 1.67
CA ILE A 259 2.09 -7.70 2.70
C ILE A 259 2.40 -7.17 4.10
N THR A 260 3.44 -6.35 4.29
CA THR A 260 3.75 -5.82 5.62
C THR A 260 2.68 -4.84 6.08
N ALA A 261 2.18 -3.99 5.17
CA ALA A 261 1.04 -3.10 5.44
C ALA A 261 -0.21 -3.89 5.84
N ALA A 262 -0.61 -4.89 5.04
CA ALA A 262 -1.78 -5.72 5.32
C ALA A 262 -1.62 -6.54 6.62
N TYR A 263 -0.41 -7.01 6.92
CA TYR A 263 -0.11 -7.79 8.12
C TYR A 263 -0.21 -6.95 9.39
N ASN A 264 0.21 -5.68 9.37
CA ASN A 264 0.02 -4.76 10.49
C ASN A 264 -1.47 -4.62 10.85
N GLY A 265 -2.33 -4.41 9.85
CA GLY A 265 -3.77 -4.39 10.06
C GLY A 265 -4.31 -5.70 10.63
N HIS A 266 -3.83 -6.85 10.14
CA HIS A 266 -4.22 -8.17 10.66
C HIS A 266 -3.88 -8.34 12.15
N LEU A 267 -2.72 -7.85 12.60
CA LEU A 267 -2.34 -7.90 14.02
C LEU A 267 -3.33 -7.13 14.90
N VAL A 268 -3.85 -6.00 14.40
CA VAL A 268 -4.81 -5.16 15.12
C VAL A 268 -6.20 -5.78 15.19
N LEU A 269 -6.63 -6.59 14.21
CA LEU A 269 -7.95 -7.24 14.22
C LEU A 269 -8.22 -8.01 15.51
N GLY A 270 -7.27 -8.86 15.91
CA GLY A 270 -7.40 -9.66 17.13
C GLY A 270 -7.45 -8.82 18.40
N ALA A 271 -6.78 -7.66 18.42
CA ALA A 271 -6.79 -6.73 19.55
C ALA A 271 -8.14 -5.99 19.64
N LEU A 272 -8.72 -5.61 18.51
CA LEU A 272 -10.08 -5.05 18.42
C LEU A 272 -11.17 -6.07 18.79
N GLY A 273 -10.89 -7.38 18.62
CA GLY A 273 -11.92 -8.43 18.72
C GLY A 273 -12.62 -8.70 17.38
N LEU A 274 -12.10 -8.15 16.28
CA LEU A 274 -12.52 -8.45 14.93
C LEU A 274 -11.86 -9.73 14.42
N GLY A 275 -12.55 -10.40 13.50
CA GLY A 275 -11.94 -11.41 12.64
C GLY A 275 -11.59 -10.81 11.28
N GLY A 276 -11.26 -11.72 10.36
CA GLY A 276 -10.65 -11.36 9.10
C GLY A 276 -9.39 -12.18 8.81
N TRP A 277 -8.77 -11.89 7.68
CA TRP A 277 -7.50 -12.47 7.29
C TRP A 277 -6.83 -11.66 6.18
N THR A 278 -5.53 -11.90 6.01
CA THR A 278 -4.74 -11.42 4.88
C THR A 278 -4.69 -12.53 3.84
N PHE A 279 -4.94 -12.21 2.57
CA PHE A 279 -5.01 -13.21 1.51
C PHE A 279 -4.73 -12.63 0.13
N ASP A 280 -4.24 -13.50 -0.74
CA ASP A 280 -4.46 -13.46 -2.18
C ASP A 280 -5.76 -14.24 -2.52
N GLY A 281 -6.20 -14.19 -3.78
CA GLY A 281 -7.35 -14.96 -4.23
C GLY A 281 -8.63 -14.17 -4.48
N ILE A 282 -8.49 -12.86 -4.63
CA ILE A 282 -9.34 -12.04 -5.48
C ILE A 282 -8.54 -11.71 -6.74
N ASP A 283 -9.13 -11.90 -7.92
CA ASP A 283 -8.47 -11.57 -9.18
C ASP A 283 -8.15 -10.06 -9.25
N ARG A 284 -6.85 -9.76 -9.25
CA ARG A 284 -6.34 -8.39 -9.26
C ARG A 284 -6.73 -7.61 -10.50
N LEU A 285 -6.85 -8.27 -11.66
CA LEU A 285 -7.24 -7.60 -12.89
C LEU A 285 -8.69 -7.13 -12.80
N SER A 286 -9.58 -7.98 -12.30
CA SER A 286 -10.97 -7.62 -12.02
C SER A 286 -11.09 -6.49 -11.01
N ILE A 287 -10.30 -6.49 -9.92
CA ILE A 287 -10.24 -5.36 -8.98
C ILE A 287 -9.79 -4.08 -9.67
N LEU A 288 -8.77 -4.12 -10.52
CA LEU A 288 -8.26 -2.93 -11.21
C LEU A 288 -9.19 -2.46 -12.35
N GLY A 289 -10.18 -3.26 -12.76
CA GLY A 289 -11.11 -2.92 -13.86
C GLY A 289 -10.74 -3.52 -15.22
N ALA A 290 -9.84 -4.50 -15.24
CA ALA A 290 -9.41 -5.26 -16.41
C ALA A 290 -10.04 -6.66 -16.49
N SER A 291 -11.28 -6.82 -16.01
CA SER A 291 -12.04 -8.07 -16.09
C SER A 291 -12.42 -8.47 -17.52
N GLY A 292 -12.57 -7.49 -18.41
CA GLY A 292 -13.16 -7.66 -19.74
C GLY A 292 -14.70 -7.75 -19.75
N ASP A 293 -15.35 -7.70 -18.58
CA ASP A 293 -16.80 -7.67 -18.43
C ASP A 293 -17.26 -6.29 -17.92
N PRO A 294 -18.04 -5.53 -18.71
CA PRO A 294 -18.60 -4.24 -18.27
C PRO A 294 -19.46 -4.31 -16.99
N ALA A 295 -20.01 -5.47 -16.65
CA ALA A 295 -20.74 -5.69 -15.40
C ALA A 295 -19.82 -5.87 -14.18
N VAL A 296 -18.51 -5.99 -14.39
CA VAL A 296 -17.48 -6.12 -13.34
C VAL A 296 -16.43 -5.01 -13.54
N PRO A 297 -16.79 -3.74 -13.27
CA PRO A 297 -15.95 -2.59 -13.59
C PRO A 297 -14.72 -2.42 -12.68
N GLY A 298 -14.67 -3.12 -11.54
CA GLY A 298 -13.61 -2.97 -10.55
C GLY A 298 -13.48 -1.51 -10.07
N LEU A 299 -12.24 -1.06 -9.93
CA LEU A 299 -11.87 0.32 -9.63
C LEU A 299 -11.91 1.25 -10.86
N GLY A 300 -12.09 0.70 -12.06
CA GLY A 300 -12.17 1.47 -13.30
C GLY A 300 -10.86 2.13 -13.73
N PHE A 301 -9.71 1.46 -13.55
CA PHE A 301 -8.44 2.00 -14.03
C PHE A 301 -8.44 2.11 -15.56
N GLU A 302 -7.61 3.00 -16.08
CA GLU A 302 -7.15 2.96 -17.46
C GLU A 302 -6.39 1.65 -17.70
N VAL A 303 -6.85 0.88 -18.68
CA VAL A 303 -6.29 -0.43 -19.03
C VAL A 303 -5.75 -0.37 -20.44
N GLN A 304 -4.45 -0.66 -20.57
CA GLN A 304 -3.80 -0.80 -21.86
C GLN A 304 -3.70 -2.28 -22.26
N THR A 305 -3.69 -2.54 -23.56
CA THR A 305 -3.43 -3.86 -24.15
C THR A 305 -2.46 -3.71 -25.31
N ASP A 306 -1.60 -4.70 -25.50
CA ASP A 306 -0.64 -4.75 -26.59
C ASP A 306 -0.37 -6.22 -26.95
N ASP A 307 -0.16 -6.51 -28.23
CA ASP A 307 0.12 -7.87 -28.73
C ASP A 307 1.39 -8.49 -28.11
N ARG A 308 2.28 -7.66 -27.54
CA ARG A 308 3.48 -8.09 -26.81
C ARG A 308 3.17 -8.69 -25.43
N TRP A 309 1.98 -8.47 -24.86
CA TRP A 309 1.67 -8.85 -23.49
C TRP A 309 0.69 -10.01 -23.42
N ALA A 310 0.92 -10.90 -22.45
CA ALA A 310 0.00 -12.00 -22.18
C ALA A 310 -1.27 -11.57 -21.42
N LEU A 311 -1.23 -10.43 -20.73
CA LEU A 311 -2.30 -9.92 -19.87
C LEU A 311 -2.51 -8.41 -20.12
N PRO A 312 -3.73 -7.90 -19.92
CA PRO A 312 -3.97 -6.46 -19.91
C PRO A 312 -3.14 -5.77 -18.81
N ASN A 313 -2.82 -4.50 -19.03
CA ASN A 313 -1.99 -3.70 -18.13
C ASN A 313 -2.77 -2.49 -17.62
N PRO A 314 -3.39 -2.57 -16.43
CA PRO A 314 -3.90 -1.40 -15.73
C PRO A 314 -2.76 -0.44 -15.37
N THR A 315 -2.92 0.85 -15.64
CA THR A 315 -1.87 1.86 -15.47
C THR A 315 -2.24 2.97 -14.48
N GLY A 316 -3.50 3.11 -14.09
CA GLY A 316 -3.91 4.06 -13.06
C GLY A 316 -5.36 4.52 -13.21
N LEU A 317 -5.85 5.26 -12.22
CA LEU A 317 -7.16 5.91 -12.20
C LEU A 317 -6.97 7.43 -12.28
N PRO A 318 -7.31 8.10 -13.40
CA PRO A 318 -7.08 9.53 -13.59
C PRO A 318 -7.62 10.40 -12.44
N GLY A 319 -6.81 11.33 -11.97
CA GLY A 319 -7.12 12.22 -10.84
C GLY A 319 -7.15 11.56 -9.45
N VAL A 320 -6.89 10.24 -9.36
CA VAL A 320 -6.91 9.49 -8.08
C VAL A 320 -5.57 8.78 -7.84
N PHE A 321 -5.14 7.96 -8.79
CA PHE A 321 -3.88 7.21 -8.72
C PHE A 321 -3.28 7.12 -10.13
N GLU A 322 -2.30 7.95 -10.43
CA GLU A 322 -1.65 8.01 -11.75
C GLU A 322 -0.21 7.53 -11.63
N THR A 323 0.14 6.47 -12.36
CA THR A 323 1.53 5.98 -12.38
C THR A 323 2.40 6.83 -13.30
N LEU A 324 3.72 6.66 -13.20
CA LEU A 324 4.68 7.26 -14.13
C LEU A 324 4.79 6.50 -15.47
N SER A 325 3.69 5.91 -15.94
CA SER A 325 3.58 5.19 -17.21
C SER A 325 2.49 5.79 -18.08
N ARG A 326 2.54 5.56 -19.40
CA ARG A 326 1.48 5.95 -20.32
C ARG A 326 0.12 5.36 -19.88
N PRO A 327 -1.00 6.07 -20.08
CA PRO A 327 -1.12 7.38 -20.75
C PRO A 327 -0.93 8.58 -19.79
N HIS A 328 -0.62 8.37 -18.51
CA HIS A 328 -0.58 9.43 -17.48
C HIS A 328 0.63 10.37 -17.61
N VAL A 329 1.64 9.91 -18.34
CA VAL A 329 2.79 10.69 -18.82
C VAL A 329 2.94 10.47 -20.32
N THR A 330 3.51 11.44 -21.02
CA THR A 330 3.66 11.43 -22.48
C THR A 330 4.76 10.46 -22.92
N ASP A 331 5.88 10.46 -22.20
CA ASP A 331 7.07 9.66 -22.51
C ASP A 331 7.96 9.44 -21.27
N ALA A 332 9.05 8.71 -21.47
CA ALA A 332 10.04 8.43 -20.42
C ALA A 332 10.71 9.69 -19.87
N ALA A 333 10.87 10.75 -20.67
CA ALA A 333 11.49 11.99 -20.21
C ALA A 333 10.58 12.71 -19.20
N GLU A 334 9.27 12.77 -19.47
CA GLU A 334 8.29 13.28 -18.52
C GLU A 334 8.23 12.40 -17.26
N ALA A 335 8.26 11.08 -17.39
CA ALA A 335 8.29 10.15 -16.25
C ALA A 335 9.48 10.42 -15.32
N VAL A 336 10.69 10.53 -15.88
CA VAL A 336 11.93 10.80 -15.13
C VAL A 336 11.96 12.21 -14.56
N ALA A 337 11.40 13.20 -15.27
CA ALA A 337 11.28 14.56 -14.77
C ALA A 337 10.36 14.63 -13.54
N ARG A 338 9.17 14.02 -13.61
CA ARG A 338 8.23 13.95 -12.47
C ARG A 338 8.84 13.17 -11.29
N PHE A 339 9.55 12.08 -11.56
CA PHE A 339 10.28 11.35 -10.52
C PHE A 339 11.37 12.20 -9.84
N THR A 340 12.12 12.99 -10.61
CA THR A 340 13.17 13.86 -10.08
C THR A 340 12.57 15.02 -9.29
N GLU A 341 11.50 15.66 -9.80
CA GLU A 341 10.77 16.71 -9.09
C GLU A 341 10.20 16.20 -7.77
N ARG A 342 9.62 14.99 -7.75
CA ARG A 342 9.15 14.35 -6.51
C ARG A 342 10.23 14.22 -5.45
N LYS A 343 11.49 14.00 -5.85
CA LYS A 343 12.61 13.79 -4.91
C LYS A 343 13.21 15.08 -4.39
N PHE A 344 13.35 16.09 -5.26
CA PHE A 344 14.12 17.31 -4.97
C PHE A 344 13.30 18.60 -4.98
N GLY A 345 12.08 18.57 -5.50
CA GLY A 345 11.13 19.68 -5.50
C GLY A 345 10.42 19.85 -4.15
N PRO A 346 9.58 20.89 -4.00
CA PRO A 346 8.88 21.19 -2.74
C PRO A 346 8.12 19.99 -2.18
N GLY A 347 8.30 19.71 -0.88
CA GLY A 347 7.72 18.54 -0.21
C GLY A 347 8.51 17.23 -0.40
N GLY A 348 9.45 17.19 -1.35
CA GLY A 348 10.32 16.04 -1.58
C GLY A 348 11.32 15.79 -0.43
N PRO A 349 11.81 14.55 -0.27
CA PRO A 349 12.75 14.17 0.79
C PRO A 349 14.08 14.95 0.78
N PHE A 350 14.46 15.56 -0.33
CA PHE A 350 15.74 16.25 -0.46
C PHE A 350 15.61 17.75 -0.68
N HIS A 351 14.40 18.29 -0.47
CA HIS A 351 14.18 19.73 -0.51
C HIS A 351 14.51 20.37 0.86
N PRO A 352 15.30 21.46 0.93
CA PRO A 352 15.69 22.09 2.20
C PRO A 352 14.53 22.54 3.08
N ASP A 353 13.41 22.93 2.47
CA ASP A 353 12.24 23.43 3.21
C ASP A 353 11.28 22.32 3.67
N THR A 354 11.50 21.06 3.26
CA THR A 354 10.69 19.95 3.75
C THR A 354 11.02 19.70 5.23
N PRO A 355 10.04 19.70 6.16
CA PRO A 355 10.31 19.44 7.57
C PRO A 355 10.90 18.03 7.76
N GLY A 356 11.52 17.76 8.90
CA GLY A 356 12.21 16.50 9.10
C GLY A 356 12.65 16.26 10.54
N PRO A 357 13.36 15.16 10.80
CA PRO A 357 13.75 14.75 12.14
C PRO A 357 15.10 15.31 12.59
N TRP A 358 15.85 16.00 11.73
CA TRP A 358 17.20 16.44 12.04
C TRP A 358 17.21 17.81 12.72
N SER A 359 18.15 18.00 13.65
CA SER A 359 18.35 19.28 14.33
C SER A 359 18.67 20.44 13.39
N ASP A 360 19.25 20.15 12.23
CA ASP A 360 19.49 21.10 11.13
C ASP A 360 18.93 20.52 9.82
N ASN A 361 17.60 20.41 9.76
CA ASN A 361 16.87 19.86 8.61
C ASN A 361 17.26 20.49 7.27
N PRO A 362 17.30 21.84 7.12
CA PRO A 362 17.60 22.43 5.82
C PRO A 362 19.00 22.08 5.33
N ARG A 363 19.99 22.03 6.24
CA ARG A 363 21.35 21.63 5.88
C ARG A 363 21.44 20.15 5.49
N VAL A 364 20.79 19.26 6.23
CA VAL A 364 20.85 17.82 5.94
C VAL A 364 20.17 17.51 4.61
N ARG A 365 18.90 17.94 4.41
CA ARG A 365 18.18 17.70 3.16
C ARG A 365 18.86 18.38 1.97
N GLY A 366 19.30 19.63 2.13
CA GLY A 366 19.99 20.39 1.10
C GLY A 366 21.38 19.86 0.73
N SER A 367 21.97 18.97 1.53
CA SER A 367 23.25 18.32 1.24
C SER A 367 23.13 17.07 0.37
N ALA A 368 21.91 16.63 0.04
CA ALA A 368 21.71 15.46 -0.79
C ALA A 368 22.30 15.63 -2.19
N ALA A 369 22.93 14.58 -2.72
CA ALA A 369 23.41 14.59 -4.08
C ALA A 369 22.20 14.75 -5.02
N ARG A 370 22.23 15.75 -5.91
CA ARG A 370 21.16 15.94 -6.90
C ARG A 370 21.38 15.03 -8.10
N HIS A 371 20.29 14.73 -8.80
CA HIS A 371 20.40 14.18 -10.16
C HIS A 371 20.94 15.30 -11.07
N ASP A 372 22.12 15.11 -11.62
CA ASP A 372 22.68 16.00 -12.64
C ASP A 372 22.18 15.62 -14.05
N ASP A 373 22.51 16.45 -15.03
CA ASP A 373 22.03 16.28 -16.41
C ASP A 373 22.47 14.94 -17.02
N ASP A 374 23.67 14.45 -16.68
CA ASP A 374 24.16 13.17 -17.19
C ASP A 374 23.40 11.99 -16.57
N PHE A 375 23.15 12.04 -15.26
CA PHE A 375 22.31 11.06 -14.58
C PHE A 375 20.89 11.01 -15.15
N VAL A 376 20.26 12.17 -15.32
CA VAL A 376 18.90 12.27 -15.87
C VAL A 376 18.85 11.72 -17.29
N ARG A 377 19.87 12.01 -18.12
CA ARG A 377 20.00 11.45 -19.47
C ARG A 377 20.07 9.91 -19.43
N LEU A 378 21.00 9.35 -18.65
CA LEU A 378 21.18 7.89 -18.55
C LEU A 378 19.96 7.15 -18.02
N LEU A 379 19.25 7.75 -17.06
CA LEU A 379 18.00 7.21 -16.54
C LEU A 379 16.91 7.25 -17.61
N THR A 380 16.75 8.40 -18.29
CA THR A 380 15.76 8.57 -19.36
C THR A 380 15.99 7.60 -20.52
N GLU A 381 17.23 7.43 -20.97
CA GLU A 381 17.60 6.51 -22.05
C GLU A 381 17.21 5.05 -21.73
N GLN A 382 17.44 4.61 -20.50
CA GLN A 382 17.11 3.25 -20.08
C GLN A 382 15.60 3.05 -19.91
N ILE A 383 14.88 4.03 -19.33
CA ILE A 383 13.42 3.95 -19.20
C ILE A 383 12.75 4.01 -20.58
N ALA A 384 13.23 4.87 -21.49
CA ALA A 384 12.73 4.96 -22.86
C ALA A 384 12.92 3.64 -23.61
N TYR A 385 14.10 3.00 -23.49
CA TYR A 385 14.32 1.69 -24.09
C TYR A 385 13.30 0.65 -23.64
N VAL A 386 13.00 0.60 -22.34
CA VAL A 386 12.05 -0.38 -21.80
C VAL A 386 10.64 -0.08 -22.29
N ASP A 387 10.19 1.18 -22.21
CA ASP A 387 8.87 1.60 -22.68
C ASP A 387 8.68 1.37 -24.19
N ASP A 388 9.69 1.65 -25.01
CA ASP A 388 9.63 1.46 -26.46
C ASP A 388 9.66 -0.03 -26.84
N THR A 389 10.58 -0.79 -26.24
CA THR A 389 10.80 -2.20 -26.58
C THR A 389 9.64 -3.07 -26.10
N PHE A 390 9.23 -2.89 -24.84
CA PHE A 390 8.21 -3.73 -24.20
C PHE A 390 6.82 -3.11 -24.23
N GLY A 391 6.70 -1.79 -24.50
CA GLY A 391 5.42 -1.09 -24.65
C GLY A 391 4.89 -0.46 -23.37
N LYS A 392 5.54 -0.73 -22.24
CA LYS A 392 5.15 -0.29 -20.91
C LYS A 392 6.35 -0.35 -19.98
N ILE A 393 6.21 0.30 -18.82
CA ILE A 393 7.16 0.15 -17.72
C ILE A 393 6.43 -0.35 -16.45
N PRO A 394 6.99 -1.35 -15.76
CA PRO A 394 8.10 -2.23 -16.20
C PRO A 394 7.68 -3.10 -17.40
N GLY A 395 8.65 -3.63 -18.14
CA GLY A 395 8.43 -4.32 -19.40
C GLY A 395 7.80 -5.72 -19.26
N THR A 396 8.19 -6.50 -18.25
CA THR A 396 7.78 -7.91 -18.07
C THR A 396 6.92 -8.16 -16.83
N VAL A 397 6.91 -7.24 -15.86
CA VAL A 397 6.00 -7.28 -14.69
C VAL A 397 4.90 -6.20 -14.86
N PRO A 398 3.77 -6.23 -14.12
CA PRO A 398 2.69 -5.27 -14.35
C PRO A 398 3.10 -3.84 -13.95
N THR A 399 2.42 -2.82 -14.49
CA THR A 399 2.63 -1.41 -14.09
C THR A 399 2.05 -1.12 -12.70
N VAL A 400 0.92 -1.75 -12.37
CA VAL A 400 0.28 -1.67 -11.06
C VAL A 400 0.21 -3.06 -10.45
N HIS A 401 0.58 -3.18 -9.18
CA HIS A 401 0.61 -4.46 -8.49
C HIS A 401 -0.34 -4.50 -7.28
N ILE A 402 -1.14 -5.56 -7.23
CA ILE A 402 -1.86 -6.01 -6.05
C ILE A 402 -1.42 -7.46 -5.81
N LEU A 403 -1.14 -7.80 -4.56
CA LEU A 403 -0.86 -9.17 -4.13
C LEU A 403 -1.81 -9.60 -3.02
N ASN A 404 -1.76 -8.91 -1.88
CA ASN A 404 -2.52 -9.26 -0.70
C ASN A 404 -3.56 -8.20 -0.33
N TYR A 405 -4.74 -8.67 0.03
CA TYR A 405 -5.82 -7.91 0.62
C TYR A 405 -5.86 -8.14 2.13
N LEU A 406 -6.44 -7.21 2.87
CA LEU A 406 -6.88 -7.41 4.25
C LEU A 406 -8.39 -7.31 4.31
N GLN A 407 -9.07 -8.38 4.72
CA GLN A 407 -10.48 -8.31 5.08
C GLN A 407 -10.62 -8.26 6.61
N ALA A 408 -11.43 -7.34 7.11
CA ALA A 408 -11.79 -7.19 8.51
C ALA A 408 -13.31 -7.31 8.68
N GLN A 409 -13.77 -8.01 9.71
CA GLN A 409 -15.20 -8.27 9.93
C GLN A 409 -15.51 -8.63 11.38
N HIS A 410 -16.75 -8.41 11.81
CA HIS A 410 -17.31 -8.98 13.03
C HIS A 410 -17.48 -10.49 12.87
N ILE A 411 -16.94 -11.30 13.79
CA ILE A 411 -17.10 -12.76 13.74
C ILE A 411 -18.37 -13.20 14.45
N ASP A 412 -18.96 -14.30 13.98
CA ASP A 412 -19.96 -15.01 14.77
C ASP A 412 -19.28 -15.98 15.73
N THR A 413 -19.18 -15.61 17.00
CA THR A 413 -18.62 -16.48 18.06
C THR A 413 -19.37 -17.80 18.20
N ASP A 414 -20.64 -17.87 17.82
CA ASP A 414 -21.47 -19.06 17.98
C ASP A 414 -21.03 -20.16 17.00
N PHE A 415 -20.56 -19.79 15.81
CA PHE A 415 -19.90 -20.70 14.87
C PHE A 415 -18.67 -21.34 15.51
N TYR A 416 -17.84 -20.53 16.16
CA TYR A 416 -16.61 -21.01 16.79
C TYR A 416 -16.90 -21.87 18.02
N ASP A 417 -17.86 -21.50 18.84
CA ASP A 417 -18.27 -22.28 20.01
C ASP A 417 -18.91 -23.61 19.63
N HIS A 418 -19.60 -23.64 18.49
CA HIS A 418 -20.22 -24.87 17.97
C HIS A 418 -19.19 -25.85 17.39
N HIS A 419 -18.23 -25.35 16.60
CA HIS A 419 -17.34 -26.19 15.78
C HIS A 419 -15.92 -26.39 16.34
N PHE A 420 -15.44 -25.51 17.22
CA PHE A 420 -14.04 -25.50 17.66
C PHE A 420 -13.90 -25.73 19.17
N GLY A 421 -12.72 -26.21 19.57
CA GLY A 421 -12.38 -26.36 20.99
C GLY A 421 -12.13 -25.01 21.69
N PRO A 422 -12.00 -25.02 23.03
CA PRO A 422 -11.70 -23.82 23.80
C PRO A 422 -10.48 -23.06 23.27
N GLY A 423 -10.59 -21.73 23.17
CA GLY A 423 -9.52 -20.85 22.67
C GLY A 423 -9.55 -20.57 21.16
N ALA A 424 -10.64 -20.92 20.46
CA ALA A 424 -10.83 -20.61 19.04
C ALA A 424 -10.75 -19.10 18.70
N TYR A 425 -11.19 -18.26 19.64
CA TYR A 425 -11.09 -16.80 19.58
C TYR A 425 -10.59 -16.21 20.90
N LEU A 426 -10.15 -14.96 20.87
CA LEU A 426 -9.61 -14.26 22.04
C LEU A 426 -10.74 -13.65 22.88
N ALA A 427 -10.46 -13.32 24.15
CA ALA A 427 -11.39 -12.61 25.01
C ALA A 427 -11.93 -11.32 24.37
N THR A 428 -11.08 -10.59 23.66
CA THR A 428 -11.45 -9.40 22.88
C THR A 428 -12.59 -9.65 21.90
N HIS A 429 -12.68 -10.84 21.28
CA HIS A 429 -13.76 -11.15 20.34
C HIS A 429 -15.08 -11.43 21.08
N ARG A 430 -15.01 -12.16 22.21
CA ARG A 430 -16.18 -12.43 23.05
C ARG A 430 -16.79 -11.13 23.60
N ASP A 431 -15.91 -10.25 24.05
CA ASP A 431 -16.27 -9.02 24.75
C ASP A 431 -16.47 -7.84 23.79
N HIS A 432 -16.19 -8.03 22.49
CA HIS A 432 -16.14 -7.01 21.45
C HIS A 432 -17.37 -6.11 21.43
N GLN A 433 -18.57 -6.70 21.34
CA GLN A 433 -19.81 -5.93 21.28
C GLN A 433 -19.94 -5.02 22.49
N ARG A 434 -19.76 -5.54 23.72
CA ARG A 434 -19.81 -4.73 24.94
C ARG A 434 -18.75 -3.61 24.97
N THR A 435 -17.58 -3.85 24.40
CA THR A 435 -16.46 -2.91 24.42
C THR A 435 -16.62 -1.79 23.40
N TRP A 436 -17.14 -2.07 22.20
CA TRP A 436 -17.17 -1.13 21.07
C TRP A 436 -18.56 -0.65 20.67
N HIS A 437 -19.62 -1.42 20.97
CA HIS A 437 -20.99 -1.20 20.49
C HIS A 437 -21.99 -1.22 21.66
N ARG A 438 -22.59 -0.07 21.98
CA ARG A 438 -23.58 0.04 23.08
C ARG A 438 -24.98 -0.41 22.70
#